data_AF-A0AAU7NGY2-F1
#
_entry.id   AF-A0AAU7NGY2-F1
#
_cell.length_a   1.000
_cell.length_b   1.000
_cell.length_c   1.000
_cell.angle_alpha   90.00
_cell.angle_beta   90.00
_cell.angle_gamma   90.00
#
_symmetry.space_group_name_H-M   'P 1'
#
loop_
_entity.id
_entity.type
_entity.pdbx_description
1 polymer ?
#
loop_
_entity_poly.entity_id
_entity_poly.type
_entity_poly.pdbx_seq_one_letter_code
_entity_poly.pdbx_strand_id
1 'polypeptide(L)'
;MREKWLLAGVLLAAIPAAEAAQSSDKETLRDKNGEPVQAGVFTSRWGRLFSGNDKKFSGALSFSSGLKEQWMSIPNSSDTATEKKKINQTLNLSLQYSPYSFWFANITSRLPVRDTSRYTADFRYSFGYDDWHANTVSLVYSNYGDNHFWTSGSRRHTYFEQGAFTLAYKFSLPKPVENTLLINKGDSIICQVGYSWVPRYYDLSSDDIRKNKNVMLGGCGYTFKQHFFVRATAFWFPDSSQQQPWNGDYSYSFGYAGYTPGSFSIQYANYAGTRYPGHGNGNAKFREGTVSLIWFLPL
;
A
#
# COMPACT_ATOMS: atom_id res chain seq x y z
N MET A 1 -24.82 -17.34 -46.07
CA MET A 1 -23.71 -16.97 -45.17
C MET A 1 -24.31 -16.74 -43.79
N ARG A 2 -24.57 -17.83 -43.02
CA ARG A 2 -23.78 -18.33 -41.87
C ARG A 2 -23.70 -17.32 -40.71
N GLU A 3 -24.67 -17.38 -39.79
CA GLU A 3 -24.59 -17.91 -38.39
C GLU A 3 -24.10 -16.82 -37.40
N LYS A 4 -24.99 -16.12 -36.66
CA LYS A 4 -25.65 -16.43 -35.37
C LYS A 4 -24.72 -16.72 -34.17
N TRP A 5 -24.73 -15.77 -33.22
CA TRP A 5 -24.67 -15.87 -31.75
C TRP A 5 -23.70 -16.86 -31.05
N LEU A 6 -22.92 -16.34 -30.09
CA LEU A 6 -22.81 -16.78 -28.68
C LEU A 6 -21.44 -16.39 -28.07
N LEU A 7 -21.46 -15.69 -26.93
CA LEU A 7 -20.72 -16.02 -25.70
C LEU A 7 -20.83 -14.87 -24.69
N ALA A 8 -22.02 -14.78 -24.08
CA ALA A 8 -22.20 -14.26 -22.74
C ALA A 8 -22.49 -15.47 -21.83
N GLY A 9 -21.77 -15.58 -20.71
CA GLY A 9 -22.07 -16.54 -19.64
C GLY A 9 -21.01 -17.62 -19.44
N VAL A 10 -20.13 -17.41 -18.46
CA VAL A 10 -19.86 -18.36 -17.36
C VAL A 10 -19.34 -17.52 -16.17
N LEU A 11 -20.26 -17.02 -15.35
CA LEU A 11 -19.96 -16.48 -14.02
C LEU A 11 -21.25 -16.56 -13.20
N LEU A 12 -21.75 -17.78 -12.99
CA LEU A 12 -22.79 -18.15 -12.03
C LEU A 12 -23.07 -19.65 -12.16
N ALA A 13 -22.25 -20.48 -11.51
CA ALA A 13 -22.61 -21.84 -11.09
C ALA A 13 -21.48 -22.43 -10.24
N ALA A 14 -21.50 -22.17 -8.94
CA ALA A 14 -21.04 -23.06 -7.87
C ALA A 14 -21.18 -22.32 -6.54
N ILE A 15 -22.42 -22.08 -6.12
CA ILE A 15 -22.74 -21.88 -4.71
C ILE A 15 -23.00 -23.28 -4.16
N PRO A 16 -22.15 -23.85 -3.29
CA PRO A 16 -22.65 -24.80 -2.33
C PRO A 16 -23.42 -23.98 -1.28
N ALA A 17 -24.73 -24.24 -1.19
CA ALA A 17 -25.54 -23.80 -0.08
C ALA A 17 -24.94 -24.38 1.20
N ALA A 18 -24.28 -23.52 1.98
CA ALA A 18 -23.99 -23.79 3.38
C ALA A 18 -25.03 -23.03 4.20
N GLU A 19 -26.15 -23.70 4.43
CA GLU A 19 -27.07 -23.38 5.52
C GLU A 19 -26.30 -23.59 6.84
N ALA A 20 -25.81 -22.52 7.46
CA ALA A 20 -25.30 -22.56 8.82
C ALA A 20 -25.39 -21.18 9.49
N ALA A 21 -26.31 -21.12 10.46
CA ALA A 21 -26.36 -20.19 11.57
C ALA A 21 -26.65 -18.71 11.25
N GLN A 22 -27.94 -18.36 11.35
CA GLN A 22 -28.34 -17.13 12.04
C GLN A 22 -27.62 -17.07 13.40
N SER A 23 -26.51 -16.33 13.46
CA SER A 23 -26.00 -15.79 14.72
C SER A 23 -26.10 -14.27 14.63
N SER A 24 -26.91 -13.72 15.51
CA SER A 24 -27.14 -12.29 15.69
C SER A 24 -26.01 -11.69 16.53
N ASP A 25 -24.76 -11.93 16.14
CA ASP A 25 -23.61 -11.37 16.85
C ASP A 25 -23.29 -9.96 16.33
N LYS A 26 -23.42 -9.03 17.28
CA LYS A 26 -23.25 -7.60 17.17
C LYS A 26 -21.85 -7.21 16.67
N GLU A 27 -21.82 -6.23 15.78
CA GLU A 27 -20.70 -5.32 15.48
C GLU A 27 -19.31 -5.96 15.20
N THR A 28 -19.13 -6.54 14.01
CA THR A 28 -17.80 -6.84 13.41
C THR A 28 -17.00 -5.58 13.00
N LEU A 29 -17.50 -4.39 13.34
CA LEU A 29 -16.93 -3.09 13.00
C LEU A 29 -16.03 -2.52 14.10
N ARG A 30 -15.95 -3.20 15.24
CA ARG A 30 -15.23 -2.74 16.41
C ARG A 30 -14.15 -3.76 16.79
N ASP A 31 -13.03 -3.26 17.29
CA ASP A 31 -12.01 -4.10 17.91
C ASP A 31 -12.56 -4.76 19.19
N LYS A 32 -11.74 -5.59 19.85
CA LYS A 32 -12.10 -6.26 21.11
C LYS A 32 -12.46 -5.31 22.26
N ASN A 33 -12.16 -4.02 22.14
CA ASN A 33 -12.48 -2.99 23.12
C ASN A 33 -13.70 -2.15 22.72
N GLY A 34 -14.33 -2.45 21.58
CA GLY A 34 -15.45 -1.67 21.08
C GLY A 34 -15.04 -0.43 20.28
N GLU A 35 -13.77 -0.24 19.93
CA GLU A 35 -13.33 0.90 19.10
C GLU A 35 -13.50 0.57 17.62
N PRO A 36 -14.03 1.47 16.77
CA PRO A 36 -14.18 1.18 15.35
C PRO A 36 -12.84 0.78 14.73
N VAL A 37 -12.82 -0.27 13.91
CA VAL A 37 -11.62 -0.66 13.16
C VAL A 37 -11.33 0.44 12.13
N GLN A 38 -10.42 1.33 12.49
CA GLN A 38 -10.10 2.51 11.70
C GLN A 38 -9.20 2.13 10.53
N ALA A 39 -9.49 2.70 9.36
CA ALA A 39 -8.58 2.72 8.22
C ALA A 39 -7.32 3.50 8.61
N GLY A 40 -6.31 2.79 9.12
CA GLY A 40 -5.10 3.40 9.66
C GLY A 40 -4.44 4.37 8.67
N VAL A 41 -3.97 5.51 9.18
CA VAL A 41 -3.10 6.39 8.40
C VAL A 41 -1.73 5.72 8.25
N PHE A 42 -1.13 5.85 7.08
CA PHE A 42 0.03 5.03 6.72
C PHE A 42 1.36 5.65 7.13
N THR A 43 2.12 4.95 7.97
CA THR A 43 3.49 5.33 8.35
C THR A 43 4.51 5.15 7.22
N SER A 44 4.09 4.69 6.05
CA SER A 44 4.94 4.52 4.88
C SER A 44 4.25 5.00 3.62
N ARG A 45 5.06 5.31 2.60
CA ARG A 45 4.58 5.77 1.29
C ARG A 45 3.69 4.76 0.56
N TRP A 46 3.67 3.48 0.93
CA TRP A 46 2.96 2.42 0.20
C TRP A 46 1.91 1.71 1.05
N GLY A 47 1.70 2.19 2.27
CA GLY A 47 0.77 1.64 3.24
C GLY A 47 1.17 0.29 3.83
N ARG A 48 0.59 -0.01 5.01
CA ARG A 48 0.71 -1.31 5.67
C ARG A 48 -0.57 -2.10 5.47
N LEU A 49 -0.44 -3.27 4.85
CA LEU A 49 -1.56 -4.14 4.50
C LEU A 49 -2.32 -4.70 5.72
N PHE A 50 -1.61 -5.00 6.80
CA PHE A 50 -2.17 -5.62 8.02
C PHE A 50 -2.21 -4.66 9.21
N SER A 51 -2.29 -3.35 8.95
CA SER A 51 -2.58 -2.39 10.03
C SER A 51 -3.90 -2.76 10.70
N GLY A 52 -3.94 -2.80 12.03
CA GLY A 52 -5.14 -3.20 12.77
C GLY A 52 -5.29 -4.68 13.07
N ASN A 53 -4.42 -5.54 12.54
CA ASN A 53 -4.49 -6.98 12.81
C ASN A 53 -3.72 -7.32 14.09
N ASP A 54 -4.40 -7.90 15.07
CA ASP A 54 -3.85 -8.30 16.36
C ASP A 54 -3.41 -9.77 16.42
N LYS A 55 -3.54 -10.51 15.32
CA LYS A 55 -3.01 -11.86 15.21
C LYS A 55 -1.49 -11.87 15.13
N LYS A 56 -0.91 -12.88 15.78
CA LYS A 56 0.53 -13.13 15.75
C LYS A 56 1.05 -13.46 14.36
N PHE A 57 0.25 -14.15 13.55
CA PHE A 57 0.55 -14.41 12.14
C PHE A 57 -0.62 -13.94 11.28
N SER A 58 -0.30 -13.36 10.14
CA SER A 58 -1.28 -12.89 9.18
C SER A 58 -0.73 -13.01 7.78
N GLY A 59 -1.61 -13.31 6.84
CA GLY A 59 -1.24 -13.48 5.44
C GLY A 59 -2.29 -12.91 4.53
N ALA A 60 -1.87 -12.50 3.34
CA ALA A 60 -2.79 -12.02 2.32
C ALA A 60 -2.25 -12.33 0.92
N LEU A 61 -3.17 -12.70 0.04
CA LEU A 61 -2.93 -12.76 -1.40
C LEU A 61 -3.56 -11.53 -2.03
N SER A 62 -2.85 -10.88 -2.94
CA SER A 62 -3.41 -9.74 -3.67
C SER A 62 -3.10 -9.78 -5.14
N PHE A 63 -4.08 -9.40 -5.95
CA PHE A 63 -3.90 -9.10 -7.36
C PHE A 63 -3.94 -7.58 -7.53
N SER A 64 -2.92 -7.01 -8.15
CA SER A 64 -2.82 -5.58 -8.41
C SER A 64 -2.67 -5.32 -9.91
N SER A 65 -3.44 -4.36 -10.43
CA SER A 65 -3.36 -3.93 -11.82
C SER A 65 -3.26 -2.42 -11.90
N GLY A 66 -2.27 -1.92 -12.64
CA GLY A 66 -2.26 -0.54 -13.09
C GLY A 66 -3.46 -0.24 -14.00
N LEU A 67 -3.79 1.04 -14.16
CA LEU A 67 -4.90 1.48 -15.03
C LEU A 67 -4.45 1.96 -16.41
N LYS A 68 -3.14 1.94 -16.68
CA LYS A 68 -2.56 2.42 -17.93
C LYS A 68 -1.43 1.50 -18.38
N GLU A 69 -1.28 1.38 -19.68
CA GLU A 69 -0.11 0.76 -20.28
C GLU A 69 1.13 1.63 -20.09
N GLN A 70 2.22 1.00 -19.69
CA GLN A 70 3.52 1.62 -19.53
C GLN A 70 4.54 0.86 -20.37
N TRP A 71 5.53 1.58 -20.90
CA TRP A 71 6.69 0.97 -21.51
C TRP A 71 7.51 0.29 -20.42
N MET A 72 7.74 -1.01 -20.57
CA MET A 72 8.51 -1.80 -19.62
C MET A 72 9.67 -2.47 -20.36
N SER A 73 10.84 -2.44 -19.72
CA SER A 73 12.05 -3.11 -20.21
C SER A 73 12.00 -4.58 -19.77
N ILE A 74 11.75 -5.47 -20.74
CA ILE A 74 11.69 -6.91 -20.53
C ILE A 74 13.05 -7.50 -20.93
N PRO A 75 13.79 -8.10 -20.00
CA PRO A 75 15.06 -8.75 -20.32
C PRO A 75 14.79 -9.91 -21.27
N ASN A 76 15.54 -9.96 -22.38
CA ASN A 76 15.54 -11.09 -23.32
C ASN A 76 16.90 -11.82 -23.33
N SER A 77 17.93 -11.26 -22.68
CA SER A 77 19.18 -11.93 -22.34
C SER A 77 19.79 -11.33 -21.05
N SER A 78 21.01 -11.72 -20.68
CA SER A 78 21.76 -11.12 -19.57
C SER A 78 22.00 -9.61 -19.76
N ASP A 79 22.22 -9.19 -21.01
CA ASP A 79 22.72 -7.85 -21.34
C ASP A 79 21.75 -7.04 -22.18
N THR A 80 20.72 -7.68 -22.75
CA THR A 80 19.73 -7.02 -23.61
C THR A 80 18.34 -7.06 -23.02
N ALA A 81 17.53 -6.06 -23.36
CA ALA A 81 16.13 -6.00 -23.03
C ALA A 81 15.34 -5.41 -24.20
N THR A 82 14.08 -5.82 -24.33
CA THR A 82 13.13 -5.25 -25.28
C THR A 82 12.12 -4.38 -24.56
N GLU A 83 11.72 -3.29 -25.20
CA GLU A 83 10.64 -2.47 -24.68
C GLU A 83 9.29 -3.01 -25.14
N LYS A 84 8.40 -3.24 -24.18
CA LYS A 84 7.03 -3.67 -24.47
C LYS A 84 6.06 -2.79 -23.69
N LYS A 85 5.05 -2.33 -24.40
CA LYS A 85 3.95 -1.59 -23.82
C LYS A 85 2.95 -2.58 -23.22
N LYS A 86 2.71 -2.49 -21.91
CA LYS A 86 1.75 -3.37 -21.22
C LYS A 86 1.19 -2.73 -19.96
N ILE A 87 0.07 -3.28 -19.48
CA ILE A 87 -0.44 -2.98 -18.14
C ILE A 87 0.38 -3.76 -17.13
N ASN A 88 0.87 -3.07 -16.10
CA ASN A 88 1.60 -3.71 -15.01
C ASN A 88 0.62 -4.45 -14.08
N GLN A 89 0.72 -5.78 -14.06
CA GLN A 89 -0.11 -6.65 -13.24
C GLN A 89 0.77 -7.53 -12.35
N THR A 90 0.45 -7.62 -11.08
CA THR A 90 1.26 -8.33 -10.09
C THR A 90 0.36 -9.10 -9.12
N LEU A 91 0.71 -10.36 -8.87
CA LEU A 91 0.22 -11.13 -7.73
C LEU A 91 1.20 -10.95 -6.57
N ASN A 92 0.70 -10.67 -5.38
CA ASN A 92 1.54 -10.53 -4.19
C ASN A 92 1.11 -11.48 -3.10
N LEU A 93 2.07 -12.14 -2.46
CA LEU A 93 1.89 -12.86 -1.21
C LEU A 93 2.52 -12.03 -0.10
N SER A 94 1.70 -11.56 0.83
CA SER A 94 2.16 -10.81 2.00
C SER A 94 2.03 -11.67 3.24
N LEU A 95 3.05 -11.67 4.08
CA LEU A 95 3.09 -12.38 5.35
C LEU A 95 3.57 -11.41 6.43
N GLN A 96 2.86 -11.37 7.57
CA GLN A 96 3.24 -10.58 8.72
C GLN A 96 3.33 -11.45 9.96
N TYR A 97 4.39 -11.21 10.72
CA TYR A 97 4.61 -11.70 12.06
C TYR A 97 4.48 -10.53 13.05
N SER A 98 3.60 -10.66 14.03
CA SER A 98 3.33 -9.66 15.07
C SER A 98 3.61 -10.29 16.45
N PRO A 99 4.88 -10.36 16.91
CA PRO A 99 5.26 -11.14 18.09
C PRO A 99 4.62 -10.66 19.39
N TYR A 100 4.43 -9.34 19.52
CA TYR A 100 3.96 -8.70 20.74
C TYR A 100 3.41 -7.30 20.45
N SER A 101 2.23 -7.00 20.98
CA SER A 101 1.60 -5.67 20.87
C SER A 101 1.56 -5.21 19.39
N PHE A 102 2.08 -4.03 19.10
CA PHE A 102 2.12 -3.44 17.76
C PHE A 102 3.47 -3.60 17.05
N TRP A 103 4.36 -4.42 17.59
CA TRP A 103 5.58 -4.82 16.88
C TRP A 103 5.23 -5.76 15.74
N PHE A 104 5.86 -5.55 14.60
CA PHE A 104 5.67 -6.40 13.44
C PHE A 104 6.94 -6.53 12.60
N ALA A 105 6.97 -7.60 11.82
CA ALA A 105 7.81 -7.77 10.65
C ALA A 105 6.95 -8.32 9.51
N ASN A 106 7.08 -7.74 8.32
CA ASN A 106 6.29 -8.08 7.14
C ASN A 106 7.21 -8.28 5.94
N ILE A 107 6.90 -9.28 5.14
CA ILE A 107 7.44 -9.46 3.80
C ILE A 107 6.30 -9.62 2.78
N THR A 108 6.41 -8.91 1.66
CA THR A 108 5.53 -9.05 0.50
C THR A 108 6.35 -9.52 -0.69
N SER A 109 6.16 -10.77 -1.10
CA SER A 109 6.66 -11.32 -2.36
C SER A 109 5.78 -10.84 -3.52
N ARG A 110 6.40 -10.52 -4.65
CA ARG A 110 5.77 -9.90 -5.82
C ARG A 110 6.05 -10.73 -7.05
N LEU A 111 5.00 -11.17 -7.72
CA LEU A 111 5.06 -12.01 -8.92
C LEU A 111 4.34 -11.29 -10.07
N PRO A 112 5.07 -10.77 -11.07
CA PRO A 112 4.45 -10.25 -12.28
C PRO A 112 3.58 -11.32 -12.95
N VAL A 113 2.36 -10.98 -13.32
CA VAL A 113 1.43 -11.93 -13.96
C VAL A 113 1.91 -12.33 -15.36
N ARG A 114 2.53 -11.37 -16.06
CA ARG A 114 3.16 -11.56 -17.36
C ARG A 114 4.42 -10.74 -17.43
N ASP A 115 5.45 -11.26 -18.09
CA ASP A 115 6.71 -10.61 -18.46
C ASP A 115 7.41 -9.88 -17.28
N THR A 116 8.42 -10.47 -16.66
CA THR A 116 9.17 -9.79 -15.59
C THR A 116 9.97 -8.62 -16.17
N SER A 117 9.89 -7.43 -15.56
CA SER A 117 10.76 -6.30 -15.93
C SER A 117 12.08 -6.43 -15.19
N ARG A 118 13.17 -5.99 -15.83
CA ARG A 118 14.52 -5.98 -15.23
C ARG A 118 14.59 -5.18 -13.93
N TYR A 119 13.70 -4.21 -13.75
CA TYR A 119 13.66 -3.31 -12.60
C TYR A 119 12.58 -3.68 -11.57
N THR A 120 11.94 -4.84 -11.72
CA THR A 120 10.94 -5.28 -10.76
C THR A 120 11.63 -5.96 -9.59
N ALA A 121 11.56 -5.34 -8.40
CA ALA A 121 11.92 -6.02 -7.16
C ALA A 121 11.00 -7.20 -6.87
N ASP A 122 11.58 -8.33 -6.51
CA ASP A 122 10.90 -9.58 -6.14
C ASP A 122 10.14 -9.46 -4.83
N PHE A 123 10.65 -8.66 -3.88
CA PHE A 123 10.00 -8.51 -2.59
C PHE A 123 10.14 -7.12 -1.96
N ARG A 124 9.31 -6.90 -0.97
CA ARG A 124 9.29 -5.72 -0.11
C ARG A 124 9.24 -6.19 1.33
N TYR A 125 9.87 -5.46 2.23
CA TYR A 125 9.82 -5.82 3.64
C TYR A 125 9.80 -4.59 4.52
N SER A 126 9.19 -4.74 5.68
CA SER A 126 9.13 -3.70 6.70
C SER A 126 9.06 -4.31 8.07
N PHE A 127 9.51 -3.58 9.08
CA PHE A 127 9.42 -3.98 10.47
C PHE A 127 9.43 -2.75 11.37
N GLY A 128 8.99 -2.92 12.60
CA GLY A 128 9.02 -1.87 13.61
C GLY A 128 7.79 -1.93 14.51
N TYR A 129 7.48 -0.79 15.11
CA TYR A 129 6.33 -0.60 15.98
C TYR A 129 5.32 0.31 15.28
N ASP A 130 4.10 -0.16 15.06
CA ASP A 130 3.06 0.59 14.35
C ASP A 130 1.69 0.34 14.99
N ASP A 131 1.40 1.17 15.98
CA ASP A 131 0.12 1.25 16.66
C ASP A 131 -0.84 2.11 15.83
N TRP A 132 -1.98 1.54 15.46
CA TRP A 132 -2.94 2.16 14.55
C TRP A 132 -3.92 3.10 15.26
N HIS A 133 -4.00 3.03 16.59
CA HIS A 133 -4.92 3.85 17.37
C HIS A 133 -4.52 5.33 17.36
N ALA A 134 -5.49 6.21 17.62
CA ALA A 134 -5.22 7.62 17.81
C ALA A 134 -4.39 7.89 19.08
N ASN A 135 -3.60 8.96 19.02
CA ASN A 135 -2.69 9.42 20.09
C ASN A 135 -1.55 8.44 20.39
N THR A 136 -1.05 7.78 19.35
CA THR A 136 0.04 6.79 19.45
C THR A 136 1.18 7.13 18.51
N VAL A 137 2.37 6.59 18.83
CA VAL A 137 3.58 6.77 18.03
C VAL A 137 3.85 5.51 17.22
N SER A 138 4.52 5.66 16.09
CA SER A 138 5.00 4.56 15.28
C SER A 138 6.41 4.83 14.80
N LEU A 139 7.25 3.80 14.85
CA LEU A 139 8.60 3.81 14.31
C LEU A 139 8.76 2.59 13.40
N VAL A 140 8.78 2.84 12.10
CA VAL A 140 8.75 1.80 11.09
C VAL A 140 9.92 1.94 10.13
N TYR A 141 10.67 0.85 9.96
CA TYR A 141 11.57 0.70 8.83
C TYR A 141 10.82 0.05 7.66
N SER A 142 10.93 0.60 6.46
CA SER A 142 10.35 0.05 5.24
C SER A 142 11.35 0.08 4.10
N ASN A 143 11.55 -1.06 3.42
CA ASN A 143 12.37 -1.15 2.22
C ASN A 143 11.54 -1.63 1.04
N TYR A 144 11.39 -0.72 0.08
CA TYR A 144 10.67 -0.93 -1.18
C TYR A 144 11.58 -0.80 -2.40
N GLY A 145 12.90 -0.83 -2.18
CA GLY A 145 13.92 -0.69 -3.22
C GLY A 145 14.13 -1.96 -4.03
N ASP A 146 15.31 -2.06 -4.63
CA ASP A 146 15.71 -3.15 -5.52
C ASP A 146 16.08 -4.41 -4.73
N ASN A 147 15.06 -5.18 -4.34
CA ASN A 147 15.23 -6.40 -3.55
C ASN A 147 14.94 -7.63 -4.42
N HIS A 148 15.84 -8.61 -4.41
CA HIS A 148 15.78 -9.82 -5.24
C HIS A 148 16.03 -11.07 -4.41
N PHE A 149 15.22 -12.11 -4.60
CA PHE A 149 15.45 -13.41 -3.94
C PHE A 149 16.72 -14.06 -4.46
N TRP A 150 16.99 -13.89 -5.75
CA TRP A 150 18.13 -14.49 -6.43
C TRP A 150 18.93 -13.42 -7.15
N THR A 151 20.24 -13.44 -6.98
CA THR A 151 21.16 -12.49 -7.62
C THR A 151 22.31 -13.24 -8.29
N SER A 152 22.94 -12.63 -9.29
CA SER A 152 24.13 -13.17 -9.95
C SER A 152 25.38 -12.41 -9.54
N GLY A 153 26.50 -13.14 -9.39
CA GLY A 153 27.79 -12.58 -9.03
C GLY A 153 27.83 -12.02 -7.60
N SER A 154 28.43 -10.84 -7.43
CA SER A 154 28.59 -10.15 -6.15
C SER A 154 27.44 -9.17 -5.82
N ARG A 155 26.33 -9.22 -6.57
CA ARG A 155 25.19 -8.31 -6.33
C ARG A 155 24.51 -8.66 -5.00
N ARG A 156 24.10 -7.62 -4.27
CA ARG A 156 23.37 -7.80 -3.00
C ARG A 156 21.90 -8.12 -3.29
N HIS A 157 21.32 -8.99 -2.47
CA HIS A 157 19.87 -9.28 -2.48
C HIS A 157 19.01 -8.10 -2.05
N THR A 158 19.55 -7.24 -1.19
CA THR A 158 18.87 -6.05 -0.68
C THR A 158 19.88 -5.00 -0.24
N TYR A 159 19.48 -3.74 -0.36
CA TYR A 159 20.23 -2.59 0.11
C TYR A 159 19.51 -1.99 1.31
N PHE A 160 19.83 -2.47 2.52
CA PHE A 160 19.21 -2.03 3.77
C PHE A 160 19.32 -0.51 3.97
N GLU A 161 20.46 0.07 3.59
CA GLU A 161 20.71 1.51 3.64
C GLU A 161 19.77 2.35 2.75
N GLN A 162 19.06 1.72 1.82
CA GLN A 162 18.09 2.38 0.93
C GLN A 162 16.64 2.25 1.43
N GLY A 163 16.43 1.60 2.58
CA GLY A 163 15.16 1.64 3.28
C GLY A 163 14.94 2.97 4.01
N ALA A 164 13.69 3.24 4.35
CA ALA A 164 13.26 4.44 5.04
C ALA A 164 12.89 4.12 6.50
N PHE A 165 13.44 4.87 7.45
CA PHE A 165 12.98 4.90 8.84
C PHE A 165 11.97 6.02 8.99
N THR A 166 10.72 5.68 9.32
CA THR A 166 9.67 6.65 9.54
C THR A 166 9.23 6.66 11.00
N LEU A 167 9.36 7.82 11.64
CA LEU A 167 8.73 8.13 12.92
C LEU A 167 7.43 8.91 12.62
N ALA A 168 6.31 8.50 13.20
CA ALA A 168 5.04 9.19 13.03
C ALA A 168 4.24 9.22 14.33
N TYR A 169 3.43 10.24 14.48
CA TYR A 169 2.43 10.37 15.53
C TYR A 169 1.04 10.42 14.92
N LYS A 170 0.16 9.54 15.38
CA LYS A 170 -1.24 9.47 14.97
C LYS A 170 -2.10 10.20 16.00
N PHE A 171 -3.10 10.95 15.58
CA PHE A 171 -3.94 11.76 16.45
C PHE A 171 -5.37 11.87 15.92
N SER A 172 -6.32 12.05 16.84
CA SER A 172 -7.68 12.45 16.51
C SER A 172 -7.73 13.96 16.28
N LEU A 173 -8.59 14.40 15.37
CA LEU A 173 -8.85 15.82 15.19
C LEU A 173 -9.55 16.39 16.45
N PRO A 174 -9.40 17.69 16.75
CA PRO A 174 -10.19 18.33 17.78
C PRO A 174 -11.69 18.12 17.53
N LYS A 175 -12.47 17.78 18.57
CA LYS A 175 -13.90 17.43 18.46
C LYS A 175 -14.74 18.38 17.59
N PRO A 176 -14.57 19.72 17.64
CA PRO A 176 -15.34 20.61 16.76
C PRO A 176 -15.06 20.38 15.27
N VAL A 177 -13.80 20.14 14.91
CA VAL A 177 -13.37 19.86 13.53
C VAL A 177 -13.82 18.46 13.12
N GLU A 178 -13.59 17.47 13.99
CA GLU A 178 -14.00 16.08 13.78
C GLU A 178 -15.50 15.99 13.50
N ASN A 179 -16.35 16.56 14.38
CA ASN A 179 -17.81 16.51 14.23
C ASN A 179 -18.31 17.20 12.95
N THR A 180 -17.56 18.17 12.41
CA THR A 180 -17.93 18.86 11.17
C THR A 180 -17.53 18.04 9.93
N LEU A 181 -16.47 17.24 10.03
CA LEU A 181 -15.97 16.41 8.92
C LEU A 181 -16.61 15.02 8.87
N LEU A 182 -17.07 14.50 10.00
CA LEU A 182 -17.77 13.21 10.06
C LEU A 182 -19.17 13.33 9.44
N ILE A 183 -19.37 12.62 8.34
CA ILE A 183 -20.61 12.63 7.55
C ILE A 183 -21.68 11.77 8.24
N ASN A 184 -21.33 10.59 8.74
CA ASN A 184 -22.27 9.69 9.41
C ASN A 184 -21.86 9.37 10.84
N LYS A 185 -22.86 9.07 11.67
CA LYS A 185 -22.63 8.54 13.02
C LYS A 185 -21.96 7.17 12.93
N GLY A 186 -20.77 7.06 13.54
CA GLY A 186 -19.95 5.83 13.51
C GLY A 186 -18.87 5.84 12.43
N ASP A 187 -18.77 6.90 11.63
CA ASP A 187 -17.59 7.15 10.83
C ASP A 187 -16.42 7.55 11.74
N SER A 188 -15.19 7.43 11.23
CA SER A 188 -13.97 7.79 11.97
C SER A 188 -12.97 8.49 11.07
N ILE A 189 -12.22 9.43 11.65
CA ILE A 189 -11.11 10.10 11.00
C ILE A 189 -9.90 10.11 11.92
N ILE A 190 -8.79 9.52 11.47
CA ILE A 190 -7.48 9.65 12.12
C ILE A 190 -6.59 10.48 11.22
N CYS A 191 -5.77 11.34 11.83
CA CYS A 191 -4.69 12.02 11.13
C CYS A 191 -3.33 11.60 11.69
N GLN A 192 -2.27 11.86 10.92
CA GLN A 192 -0.91 11.62 11.34
C GLN A 192 0.00 12.74 10.85
N VAL A 193 1.10 12.91 11.55
CA VAL A 193 2.29 13.66 11.11
C VAL A 193 3.52 12.80 11.34
N GLY A 194 4.52 12.91 10.50
CA GLY A 194 5.72 12.10 10.62
C GLY A 194 6.90 12.62 9.85
N TYR A 195 8.03 11.96 10.11
CA TYR A 195 9.32 12.21 9.53
C TYR A 195 9.93 10.90 9.05
N SER A 196 10.42 10.89 7.83
CA SER A 196 11.06 9.74 7.20
C SER A 196 12.50 10.09 6.81
N TRP A 197 13.45 9.28 7.28
CA TRP A 197 14.87 9.38 6.97
C TRP A 197 15.31 8.17 6.14
N VAL A 198 15.97 8.45 5.02
CA VAL A 198 16.54 7.43 4.13
C VAL A 198 18.06 7.61 4.11
N PRO A 199 18.84 6.65 4.66
CA PRO A 199 20.28 6.79 4.78
C PRO A 199 20.99 6.97 3.44
N ARG A 200 20.59 6.21 2.41
CA ARG A 200 21.13 6.28 1.04
C ARG A 200 20.01 6.21 0.02
N TYR A 201 20.07 7.02 -1.03
CA TYR A 201 19.06 7.04 -2.08
C TYR A 201 19.68 7.32 -3.44
N TYR A 202 19.12 6.73 -4.49
CA TYR A 202 19.49 7.06 -5.87
C TYR A 202 18.94 8.44 -6.25
N ASP A 203 19.84 9.29 -6.74
CA ASP A 203 19.54 10.62 -7.24
C ASP A 203 19.70 10.66 -8.76
N LEU A 204 18.59 10.89 -9.47
CA LEU A 204 18.57 10.92 -10.93
C LEU A 204 19.40 12.09 -11.49
N SER A 205 19.50 13.20 -10.76
CA SER A 205 20.17 14.40 -11.25
C SER A 205 21.69 14.25 -11.34
N SER A 206 22.30 13.54 -10.38
CA SER A 206 23.73 13.17 -10.41
C SER A 206 24.01 11.76 -10.90
N ASP A 207 22.98 10.96 -11.19
CA ASP A 207 23.11 9.53 -11.51
C ASP A 207 23.95 8.76 -10.47
N ASP A 208 23.76 9.07 -9.18
CA ASP A 208 24.59 8.52 -8.09
C ASP A 208 23.78 8.29 -6.80
N ILE A 209 24.34 7.50 -5.89
CA ILE A 209 23.78 7.24 -4.57
C ILE A 209 24.18 8.35 -3.59
N ARG A 210 23.24 9.25 -3.33
CA ARG A 210 23.35 10.28 -2.30
C ARG A 210 22.92 9.76 -0.93
N LYS A 211 23.07 10.60 0.11
CA LYS A 211 22.86 10.25 1.52
C LYS A 211 21.84 11.17 2.19
N ASN A 212 21.29 10.69 3.30
CA ASN A 212 20.50 11.48 4.26
C ASN A 212 19.33 12.23 3.62
N LYS A 213 18.47 11.48 2.95
CA LYS A 213 17.24 12.03 2.43
C LYS A 213 16.18 12.13 3.51
N ASN A 214 15.55 13.30 3.57
CA ASN A 214 14.64 13.69 4.63
C ASN A 214 13.29 14.03 4.03
N VAL A 215 12.22 13.49 4.62
CA VAL A 215 10.86 13.67 4.12
C VAL A 215 9.93 13.85 5.31
N MET A 216 9.25 14.98 5.39
CA MET A 216 8.12 15.16 6.30
C MET A 216 6.86 14.64 5.62
N LEU A 217 5.93 14.12 6.41
CA LEU A 217 4.65 13.63 5.90
C LEU A 217 3.52 13.98 6.85
N GLY A 218 2.33 14.17 6.30
CA GLY A 218 1.12 14.41 7.07
C GLY A 218 -0.10 13.94 6.29
N GLY A 219 -1.06 13.32 6.95
CA GLY A 219 -2.19 12.74 6.23
C GLY A 219 -3.35 12.38 7.15
N CYS A 220 -4.50 12.10 6.55
CA CYS A 220 -5.67 11.61 7.27
C CYS A 220 -6.31 10.44 6.54
N GLY A 221 -6.86 9.52 7.32
CA GLY A 221 -7.67 8.40 6.87
C GLY A 221 -9.09 8.54 7.41
N TYR A 222 -10.05 8.58 6.51
CA TYR A 222 -11.48 8.55 6.80
C TYR A 222 -12.01 7.14 6.58
N THR A 223 -12.75 6.61 7.54
CA THR A 223 -13.40 5.30 7.46
C THR A 223 -14.90 5.48 7.64
N PHE A 224 -15.64 5.07 6.63
CA PHE A 224 -17.08 4.97 6.72
C PHE A 224 -17.47 3.76 7.57
N LYS A 225 -18.57 3.88 8.30
CA LYS A 225 -19.17 2.76 9.03
C LYS A 225 -19.38 1.51 8.13
N GLN A 226 -19.57 1.68 6.83
CA GLN A 226 -19.77 0.61 5.85
C GLN A 226 -18.45 0.04 5.27
N HIS A 227 -17.33 0.14 5.98
CA HIS A 227 -15.99 -0.34 5.59
C HIS A 227 -15.36 0.33 4.37
N PHE A 228 -16.01 1.33 3.76
CA PHE A 228 -15.36 2.17 2.78
C PHE A 228 -14.33 3.07 3.47
N PHE A 229 -13.29 3.45 2.75
CA PHE A 229 -12.30 4.38 3.26
C PHE A 229 -11.80 5.32 2.18
N VAL A 230 -11.31 6.47 2.63
CA VAL A 230 -10.52 7.42 1.85
C VAL A 230 -9.30 7.80 2.68
N ARG A 231 -8.12 7.81 2.07
CA ARG A 231 -6.87 8.21 2.73
C ARG A 231 -6.14 9.18 1.82
N ALA A 232 -5.54 10.19 2.42
CA ALA A 232 -4.65 11.12 1.74
C ALA A 232 -3.42 11.38 2.61
N THR A 233 -2.26 11.53 1.99
CA THR A 233 -1.00 11.86 2.68
C THR A 233 -0.21 12.82 1.82
N ALA A 234 0.17 13.94 2.39
CA ALA A 234 1.08 14.93 1.86
C ALA A 234 2.53 14.57 2.24
N PHE A 235 3.46 14.92 1.37
CA PHE A 235 4.90 14.77 1.55
C PHE A 235 5.58 16.11 1.29
N TRP A 236 6.48 16.49 2.19
CA TRP A 236 7.32 17.67 2.05
C TRP A 236 8.79 17.27 2.16
N PHE A 237 9.60 17.81 1.26
CA PHE A 237 11.05 17.59 1.20
C PHE A 237 11.72 18.88 1.68
N PRO A 238 12.27 18.91 2.91
CA PRO A 238 12.92 20.11 3.44
C PRO A 238 14.03 20.64 2.52
N ASP A 239 14.75 19.71 1.89
CA ASP A 239 15.63 19.98 0.76
C ASP A 239 14.93 19.50 -0.52
N SER A 240 14.43 20.46 -1.31
CA SER A 240 13.69 20.18 -2.54
C SER A 240 14.53 19.46 -3.59
N SER A 241 15.86 19.57 -3.54
CA SER A 241 16.75 18.86 -4.48
C SER A 241 16.73 17.34 -4.26
N GLN A 242 16.28 16.87 -3.10
CA GLN A 242 16.17 15.44 -2.79
C GLN A 242 14.93 14.79 -3.42
N GLN A 243 13.96 15.58 -3.90
CA GLN A 243 12.72 15.09 -4.48
C GLN A 243 12.96 14.52 -5.89
N GLN A 244 12.74 13.22 -6.05
CA GLN A 244 12.86 12.56 -7.35
C GLN A 244 11.55 12.66 -8.16
N PRO A 245 11.57 12.47 -9.49
CA PRO A 245 10.36 12.50 -10.32
C PRO A 245 9.27 11.52 -9.86
N TRP A 246 9.65 10.36 -9.33
CA TRP A 246 8.73 9.35 -8.78
C TRP A 246 8.33 9.62 -7.32
N ASN A 247 8.80 10.70 -6.70
CA ASN A 247 8.40 11.09 -5.35
C ASN A 247 7.27 12.09 -5.43
N GLY A 248 6.02 11.62 -5.33
CA GLY A 248 4.85 12.48 -5.28
C GLY A 248 4.87 13.46 -4.10
N ASP A 249 4.24 14.61 -4.29
CA ASP A 249 3.90 15.58 -3.24
C ASP A 249 2.77 15.05 -2.35
N TYR A 250 1.93 14.15 -2.87
CA TYR A 250 0.89 13.51 -2.09
C TYR A 250 0.51 12.12 -2.64
N SER A 251 0.01 11.25 -1.79
CA SER A 251 -0.65 10.00 -2.19
C SER A 251 -2.09 10.00 -1.74
N TYR A 252 -2.94 9.29 -2.47
CA TYR A 252 -4.30 9.06 -2.05
C TYR A 252 -4.75 7.65 -2.40
N SER A 253 -5.66 7.13 -1.61
CA SER A 253 -6.26 5.83 -1.81
C SER A 253 -7.69 5.81 -1.31
N PHE A 254 -8.52 4.99 -1.92
CA PHE A 254 -9.88 4.75 -1.44
C PHE A 254 -10.27 3.32 -1.78
N GLY A 255 -11.24 2.79 -1.06
CA GLY A 255 -11.60 1.39 -1.25
C GLY A 255 -12.60 0.90 -0.22
N TYR A 256 -12.79 -0.40 -0.24
CA TYR A 256 -13.52 -1.17 0.76
C TYR A 256 -12.53 -2.08 1.47
N ALA A 257 -12.63 -2.15 2.80
CA ALA A 257 -11.71 -2.91 3.61
C ALA A 257 -12.39 -3.99 4.46
N GLY A 258 -12.28 -5.24 4.02
CA GLY A 258 -12.44 -6.41 4.87
C GLY A 258 -11.16 -6.61 5.67
N TYR A 259 -11.17 -6.31 6.96
CA TYR A 259 -10.00 -6.38 7.84
C TYR A 259 -9.85 -7.73 8.56
N THR A 260 -10.76 -8.67 8.30
CA THR A 260 -10.84 -9.94 9.01
C THR A 260 -10.26 -11.09 8.17
N PRO A 261 -9.69 -12.13 8.81
CA PRO A 261 -9.27 -13.35 8.11
C PRO A 261 -10.42 -13.95 7.30
N GLY A 262 -10.15 -14.36 6.06
CA GLY A 262 -11.16 -14.87 5.13
C GLY A 262 -11.91 -13.79 4.33
N SER A 263 -11.78 -12.51 4.71
CA SER A 263 -12.45 -11.41 4.00
C SER A 263 -11.63 -10.86 2.83
N PHE A 264 -12.28 -10.02 2.02
CA PHE A 264 -11.65 -9.35 0.89
C PHE A 264 -11.63 -7.83 1.08
N SER A 265 -10.61 -7.20 0.53
CA SER A 265 -10.54 -5.75 0.34
C SER A 265 -10.36 -5.42 -1.13
N ILE A 266 -10.96 -4.32 -1.56
CA ILE A 266 -10.69 -3.72 -2.87
C ILE A 266 -10.23 -2.30 -2.64
N GLN A 267 -9.10 -1.91 -3.21
CA GLN A 267 -8.58 -0.56 -3.07
C GLN A 267 -8.03 -0.04 -4.37
N TYR A 268 -8.24 1.25 -4.59
CA TYR A 268 -7.46 2.06 -5.51
C TYR A 268 -6.41 2.82 -4.70
N ALA A 269 -5.18 2.86 -5.20
CA ALA A 269 -4.14 3.70 -4.64
C ALA A 269 -3.31 4.38 -5.73
N ASN A 270 -3.00 5.65 -5.51
CA ASN A 270 -2.15 6.44 -6.39
C ASN A 270 -0.96 7.00 -5.61
N TYR A 271 0.21 6.49 -5.98
CA TYR A 271 1.51 6.86 -5.42
C TYR A 271 2.43 7.44 -6.49
N ALA A 272 1.90 7.75 -7.68
CA ALA A 272 2.68 8.30 -8.78
C ALA A 272 3.21 9.71 -8.42
N GLY A 273 4.06 10.28 -9.28
CA GLY A 273 4.65 11.63 -9.12
C GLY A 273 3.62 12.77 -9.17
N THR A 274 2.71 12.80 -8.20
CA THR A 274 1.75 13.86 -7.92
C THR A 274 2.50 15.13 -7.56
N ARG A 275 1.92 16.27 -7.92
CA ARG A 275 2.53 17.58 -7.69
C ARG A 275 1.46 18.54 -7.21
N TYR A 276 1.80 19.38 -6.24
CA TYR A 276 0.93 20.49 -5.85
C TYR A 276 0.78 21.48 -7.01
N PRO A 277 -0.33 22.23 -7.08
CA PRO A 277 -0.44 23.35 -8.02
C PRO A 277 0.78 24.29 -7.88
N GLY A 278 1.45 24.59 -8.99
CA GLY A 278 2.65 25.44 -9.02
C GLY A 278 3.98 24.70 -8.85
N HIS A 279 3.98 23.42 -8.45
CA HIS A 279 5.14 22.54 -8.62
C HIS A 279 5.17 22.03 -10.06
N GLY A 280 6.37 21.72 -10.59
CA GLY A 280 6.58 21.36 -12.01
C GLY A 280 5.67 20.24 -12.54
N ASN A 281 5.70 19.95 -13.85
CA ASN A 281 4.75 19.03 -14.48
C ASN A 281 4.65 17.66 -13.76
N GLY A 282 3.59 17.50 -12.96
CA GLY A 282 3.25 16.25 -12.31
C GLY A 282 2.73 15.25 -13.34
N ASN A 283 3.23 14.02 -13.27
CA ASN A 283 2.80 12.96 -14.17
C ASN A 283 1.66 12.12 -13.60
N ALA A 284 1.21 12.38 -12.37
CA ALA A 284 0.19 11.58 -11.71
C ALA A 284 -1.24 11.98 -12.11
N LYS A 285 -1.75 11.33 -13.15
CA LYS A 285 -3.20 11.29 -13.44
C LYS A 285 -3.84 10.13 -12.69
N PHE A 286 -5.17 10.12 -12.61
CA PHE A 286 -5.93 8.99 -12.04
C PHE A 286 -5.52 7.64 -12.67
N ARG A 287 -5.25 7.63 -13.98
CA ARG A 287 -4.82 6.44 -14.73
C ARG A 287 -3.43 5.91 -14.34
N GLU A 288 -2.63 6.65 -13.59
CA GLU A 288 -1.34 6.16 -13.06
C GLU A 288 -1.49 5.42 -11.73
N GLY A 289 -2.72 5.32 -11.20
CA GLY A 289 -3.00 4.54 -10.01
C GLY A 289 -3.08 3.03 -10.27
N THR A 290 -3.20 2.29 -9.17
CA THR A 290 -3.32 0.83 -9.16
C THR A 290 -4.59 0.43 -8.43
N VAL A 291 -5.32 -0.53 -9.00
CA VAL A 291 -6.43 -1.22 -8.31
C VAL A 291 -5.92 -2.55 -7.79
N SER A 292 -6.21 -2.85 -6.54
CA SER A 292 -5.82 -4.09 -5.87
C SER A 292 -7.04 -4.79 -5.30
N LEU A 293 -7.19 -6.08 -5.61
CA LEU A 293 -8.04 -7.01 -4.89
C LEU A 293 -7.16 -7.78 -3.91
N ILE A 294 -7.54 -7.79 -2.64
CA ILE A 294 -6.77 -8.39 -1.55
C ILE A 294 -7.67 -9.40 -0.87
N TRP A 295 -7.16 -10.60 -0.64
CA TRP A 295 -7.77 -11.65 0.15
C TRP A 295 -6.93 -11.90 1.39
N PHE A 296 -7.52 -11.71 2.58
CA PHE A 296 -6.85 -12.02 3.83
C PHE A 296 -6.96 -13.52 4.11
N LEU A 297 -5.81 -14.17 4.24
CA LEU A 297 -5.76 -15.61 4.46
C LEU A 297 -6.32 -15.96 5.85
N PRO A 298 -7.12 -17.04 5.96
CA PRO A 298 -7.64 -17.54 7.24
C PRO A 298 -6.53 -18.29 7.99
N LEU A 299 -5.54 -17.56 8.49
CA LEU A 299 -4.43 -18.03 9.32
C LEU A 299 -4.67 -17.76 10.80
#